data_AF-A0ABD5WDW9-F1
#
_entry.id   AF-A0ABD5WDW9-F1
#
_cell.length_a   1.000
_cell.length_b   1.000
_cell.length_c   1.000
_cell.angle_alpha   90.00
_cell.angle_beta   90.00
_cell.angle_gamma   90.00
#
_symmetry.space_group_name_H-M   'P 1'
#
loop_
_entity.id
_entity.type
_entity.pdbx_description
1 polymer ?
#
loop_
_entity_poly.entity_id
_entity_poly.type
_entity_poly.pdbx_seq_one_letter_code
_entity_poly.pdbx_strand_id
1 'polypeptide(L)'
;VGTLVGSRRALGVGSGALVAAVFLAVIGGAGPGPLLVGGLGAALAWDLGEHAIGLGEQLGRETDATRNLATHAAASVAVGAVACAVAFGVYVSAAGGQPVVALVFLLVGAVALVSAVR
;
A
#
# COMPACT_ATOMS: atom_id res chain seq x y z
N VAL A 1 -2.83 9.92 16.29
CA VAL A 1 -3.14 9.77 17.73
C VAL A 1 -2.21 8.78 18.40
N GLY A 2 -2.16 7.50 17.98
CA GLY A 2 -1.28 6.50 18.60
C GLY A 2 0.19 6.92 18.67
N THR A 3 0.70 7.55 17.62
CA THR A 3 2.05 8.14 17.56
C THR A 3 2.29 9.20 18.64
N LEU A 4 1.41 10.20 18.73
CA LEU A 4 1.51 11.32 19.68
C LEU A 4 1.51 10.86 21.14
N VAL A 5 0.75 9.81 21.45
CA VAL A 5 0.61 9.28 22.81
C VAL A 5 1.62 8.15 23.10
N GLY A 6 2.41 7.72 22.10
CA GLY A 6 3.37 6.63 22.28
C GLY A 6 2.74 5.24 22.41
N SER A 7 1.53 5.02 21.88
CA SER A 7 0.78 3.77 22.03
C SER A 7 0.75 2.95 20.75
N ARG A 8 1.50 1.84 20.74
CA ARG A 8 1.52 0.86 19.63
C ARG A 8 0.16 0.27 19.33
N ARG A 9 -0.66 0.04 20.37
CA ARG A 9 -2.03 -0.48 20.21
C ARG A 9 -2.93 0.52 19.48
N ALA A 10 -2.92 1.79 19.89
CA ALA A 10 -3.72 2.82 19.22
C ALA A 10 -3.23 3.10 17.79
N LEU A 11 -1.91 3.03 17.57
CA LEU A 11 -1.32 3.10 16.22
C LEU A 11 -1.80 1.94 15.34
N GLY A 12 -1.84 0.72 15.90
CA GLY A 12 -2.32 -0.49 15.22
C GLY A 12 -3.76 -0.40 14.79
N VAL A 13 -4.64 0.03 15.69
CA VAL A 13 -6.05 0.24 15.38
C VAL A 13 -6.21 1.29 14.29
N GLY A 14 -5.53 2.44 14.41
CA GLY A 14 -5.63 3.53 13.43
C GLY A 14 -5.13 3.11 12.04
N SER A 15 -3.97 2.46 11.97
CA SER A 15 -3.39 2.03 10.70
C SER A 15 -4.18 0.87 10.09
N GLY A 16 -4.68 -0.05 10.91
CA GLY A 16 -5.62 -1.08 10.49
C GLY A 16 -6.91 -0.50 9.91
N ALA A 17 -7.44 0.59 10.49
CA ALA A 17 -8.59 1.29 9.95
C ALA A 17 -8.29 1.96 8.59
N LEU A 18 -7.10 2.53 8.40
CA LEU A 18 -6.67 3.06 7.09
C LEU A 18 -6.61 1.95 6.03
N VAL A 19 -6.03 0.80 6.38
CA VAL A 19 -6.01 -0.38 5.49
C VAL A 19 -7.43 -0.85 5.16
N ALA A 20 -8.31 -0.94 6.16
CA ALA A 20 -9.72 -1.29 5.95
C ALA A 20 -10.43 -0.30 5.02
N ALA A 21 -10.16 1.01 5.15
CA ALA A 21 -10.71 2.04 4.26
C ALA A 21 -10.24 1.87 2.81
N VAL A 22 -8.98 1.45 2.59
CA VAL A 22 -8.49 1.10 1.24
C VAL A 22 -9.29 -0.07 0.67
N PHE A 23 -9.54 -1.13 1.45
CA PHE A 23 -10.38 -2.24 1.00
C PHE A 23 -11.83 -1.82 0.71
N LEU A 24 -12.41 -0.96 1.54
CA LEU A 24 -13.74 -0.40 1.28
C LEU A 24 -13.75 0.43 -0.03
N ALA A 25 -12.69 1.17 -0.31
CA ALA A 25 -12.55 1.91 -1.56
C ALA A 25 -12.49 0.97 -2.78
N VAL A 26 -11.85 -0.21 -2.67
CA VAL A 26 -11.87 -1.24 -3.71
C VAL A 26 -13.31 -1.68 -3.99
N ILE A 27 -14.08 -1.99 -2.94
CA ILE A 27 -15.49 -2.40 -3.07
C ILE A 27 -16.33 -1.28 -3.70
N GLY A 28 -16.02 -0.03 -3.39
CA GLY A 28 -16.63 1.15 -4.00
C GLY A 28 -16.20 1.43 -5.45
N GLY A 29 -15.36 0.60 -6.04
CA GLY A 29 -14.90 0.75 -7.43
C GLY A 29 -13.83 1.83 -7.62
N ALA A 30 -13.08 2.17 -6.58
CA ALA A 30 -11.98 3.12 -6.70
C ALA A 30 -10.94 2.64 -7.72
N GLY A 31 -10.47 3.57 -8.56
CA GLY A 31 -9.43 3.29 -9.53
C GLY A 31 -8.07 3.00 -8.89
N PRO A 32 -7.11 2.49 -9.68
CA PRO A 32 -5.77 2.11 -9.21
C PRO A 32 -4.99 3.26 -8.57
N GLY A 33 -5.13 4.49 -9.08
CA GLY A 33 -4.45 5.67 -8.54
C GLY A 33 -4.81 5.95 -7.08
N PRO A 34 -6.09 6.21 -6.75
CA PRO A 34 -6.55 6.39 -5.37
C PRO A 34 -6.19 5.23 -4.44
N LEU A 35 -6.25 3.99 -4.93
CA LEU A 35 -5.88 2.80 -4.15
C LEU A 35 -4.39 2.78 -3.79
N LEU A 36 -3.51 3.14 -4.74
CA LEU A 36 -2.07 3.26 -4.49
C LEU A 36 -1.76 4.37 -3.49
N VAL A 37 -2.39 5.53 -3.63
CA VAL A 37 -2.20 6.67 -2.71
C VAL A 37 -2.69 6.31 -1.31
N GLY A 38 -3.87 5.70 -1.19
CA GLY A 38 -4.42 5.26 0.09
C GLY A 38 -3.57 4.18 0.75
N GLY A 39 -3.13 3.17 -0.02
CA GLY A 39 -2.27 2.11 0.46
C GLY A 39 -0.90 2.60 0.92
N LEU A 40 -0.27 3.48 0.14
CA LEU A 40 0.99 4.13 0.51
C LEU A 40 0.83 4.97 1.77
N GLY A 41 -0.24 5.78 1.86
CA GLY A 41 -0.55 6.57 3.04
C GLY A 41 -0.74 5.71 4.29
N ALA A 42 -1.44 4.58 4.18
CA ALA A 42 -1.63 3.64 5.28
C ALA A 42 -0.30 3.01 5.73
N ALA A 43 0.54 2.59 4.77
CA ALA A 43 1.86 2.03 5.07
C ALA A 43 2.78 3.05 5.74
N LEU A 44 2.86 4.28 5.23
CA LEU A 44 3.65 5.35 5.82
C LEU A 44 3.16 5.76 7.21
N ALA A 45 1.84 5.83 7.42
CA ALA A 45 1.27 6.15 8.73
C ALA A 45 1.68 5.13 9.79
N TRP A 46 1.69 3.85 9.43
CA TRP A 46 2.17 2.78 10.30
C TRP A 46 3.68 2.85 10.51
N ASP A 47 4.48 2.86 9.44
CA ASP A 47 5.95 2.83 9.48
C ASP A 47 6.54 4.01 10.28
N LEU A 48 6.17 5.24 9.91
CA LEU A 48 6.68 6.43 10.60
C LEU A 48 6.20 6.48 12.05
N GLY A 49 4.99 5.98 12.32
CA GLY A 49 4.46 5.90 13.66
C GLY A 49 5.22 4.91 14.54
N GLU A 50 5.51 3.73 14.01
CA GLU A 50 6.27 2.69 14.69
C GLU A 50 7.71 3.16 14.98
N HIS A 51 8.35 3.74 13.96
CA HIS A 51 9.70 4.29 14.09
C HIS A 51 9.77 5.39 15.15
N ALA A 52 8.79 6.31 15.18
CA ALA A 52 8.75 7.38 16.18
C ALA A 52 8.53 6.87 17.61
N ILE A 53 7.65 5.88 17.81
CA ILE A 53 7.42 5.27 19.12
C ILE A 53 8.68 4.56 19.59
N GLY A 54 9.32 3.77 18.72
CA GLY A 54 10.55 3.05 19.04
C GLY A 54 11.71 3.99 19.43
N LEU A 55 11.90 5.10 18.71
CA LEU A 55 12.90 6.10 19.07
C LEU A 55 12.62 6.75 20.43
N GLY A 56 11.36 7.06 20.72
CA GLY A 56 10.96 7.64 22.01
C GLY A 56 11.19 6.67 23.19
N GLU A 57 11.03 5.36 22.96
CA GLU A 57 11.33 4.31 23.95
C GLU A 57 12.84 4.12 24.16
N GLN A 58 13.65 4.21 23.09
CA GLN A 58 15.09 3.93 23.14
C GLN A 58 15.94 5.12 23.58
N LEU A 59 15.60 6.34 23.12
CA LEU A 59 16.40 7.55 23.33
C LEU A 59 15.76 8.50 24.35
N GLY A 60 14.54 8.23 24.78
CA GLY A 60 13.78 9.11 25.68
C GLY A 60 13.13 10.28 24.95
N ARG A 61 12.04 10.81 25.53
CA ARG A 61 11.20 11.86 24.89
C ARG A 61 11.86 13.23 24.77
N GLU A 62 12.92 13.48 25.52
CA GLU A 62 13.64 14.76 25.51
C GLU A 62 14.73 14.81 24.42
N THR A 63 15.05 13.68 23.81
CA THR A 63 16.06 13.62 22.75
C THR A 63 15.51 14.25 21.48
N ASP A 64 16.27 15.21 20.91
CA ASP A 64 15.96 15.75 19.60
C ASP A 64 16.21 14.69 18.51
N ALA A 65 15.13 14.01 18.11
CA ALA A 65 15.12 13.02 17.04
C ALA A 65 14.64 13.59 15.69
N THR A 66 14.46 14.91 15.57
CA THR A 66 13.81 15.55 14.41
C THR A 66 14.52 15.19 13.10
N ARG A 67 15.85 15.26 13.09
CA ARG A 67 16.64 14.93 11.90
C ARG A 67 16.49 13.47 11.50
N ASN A 68 16.51 12.54 12.46
CA ASN A 68 16.36 11.11 12.18
C ASN A 68 14.97 10.81 11.60
N LEU A 69 13.92 11.33 12.25
CA LEU A 69 12.54 11.20 11.79
C LEU A 69 12.36 11.76 10.38
N ALA A 70 12.92 12.94 10.10
CA ALA A 70 12.85 13.54 8.77
C ALA A 70 13.58 12.70 7.71
N THR A 71 14.77 12.18 8.02
CA THR A 71 15.52 11.33 7.07
C THR A 71 14.82 10.01 6.79
N HIS A 72 14.26 9.36 7.83
CA HIS A 72 13.50 8.13 7.66
C HIS A 72 12.23 8.37 6.87
N ALA A 73 11.47 9.40 7.22
CA ALA A 73 10.26 9.77 6.49
C ALA A 73 10.53 10.06 5.00
N ALA A 74 11.59 10.83 4.71
CA ALA A 74 11.97 11.12 3.33
C ALA A 74 12.36 9.84 2.56
N ALA A 75 13.12 8.95 3.18
CA ALA A 75 13.50 7.67 2.58
C ALA A 75 12.28 6.77 2.35
N SER A 76 11.41 6.58 3.35
CA SER A 76 10.20 5.77 3.24
C SER A 76 9.25 6.31 2.18
N VAL A 77 9.07 7.64 2.09
CA VAL A 77 8.27 8.28 1.04
C VAL A 77 8.90 8.05 -0.33
N ALA A 78 10.21 8.23 -0.49
CA ALA A 78 10.89 8.01 -1.76
C ALA A 78 10.76 6.56 -2.24
N VAL A 79 11.04 5.59 -1.35
CA VAL A 79 10.93 4.16 -1.65
C VAL A 79 9.48 3.78 -1.97
N GLY A 80 8.53 4.25 -1.17
CA GLY A 80 7.11 3.99 -1.39
C GLY A 80 6.60 4.59 -2.69
N ALA A 81 7.01 5.82 -3.03
CA ALA A 81 6.66 6.46 -4.30
C ALA A 81 7.24 5.70 -5.50
N VAL A 82 8.49 5.24 -5.42
CA VAL A 82 9.11 4.40 -6.46
C VAL A 82 8.35 3.07 -6.58
N ALA A 83 8.03 2.41 -5.47
CA ALA A 83 7.26 1.17 -5.50
C ALA A 83 5.87 1.37 -6.13
N CYS A 84 5.15 2.44 -5.78
CA CYS A 84 3.88 2.79 -6.40
C CYS A 84 4.02 3.10 -7.89
N ALA A 85 5.07 3.83 -8.30
CA ALA A 85 5.33 4.13 -9.70
C ALA A 85 5.62 2.86 -10.51
N VAL A 86 6.42 1.94 -9.97
CA VAL A 86 6.68 0.64 -10.61
C VAL A 86 5.41 -0.19 -10.69
N ALA A 87 4.64 -0.31 -9.60
CA ALA A 87 3.40 -1.07 -9.58
C ALA A 87 2.37 -0.51 -10.58
N PHE A 88 2.23 0.82 -10.63
CA PHE A 88 1.35 1.49 -11.59
C PHE A 88 1.86 1.33 -13.02
N GLY A 89 3.17 1.46 -13.25
CA GLY A 89 3.80 1.23 -14.55
C GLY A 89 3.51 -0.17 -15.07
N VAL A 90 3.69 -1.20 -14.22
CA VAL A 90 3.34 -2.59 -14.54
C VAL A 90 1.85 -2.74 -14.82
N TYR A 91 0.98 -2.13 -14.01
CA TYR A 91 -0.47 -2.17 -14.24
C TYR A 91 -0.83 -1.61 -15.62
N VAL A 92 -0.26 -0.47 -16.02
CA VAL A 92 -0.55 0.15 -17.32
C VAL A 92 0.10 -0.65 -18.46
N SER A 93 1.32 -1.15 -18.30
CA SER A 93 2.07 -1.82 -19.37
C SER A 93 1.63 -3.26 -19.61
N ALA A 94 1.31 -4.01 -18.55
CA ALA A 94 0.96 -5.43 -18.64
C ALA A 94 -0.52 -5.66 -18.95
N ALA A 95 -1.41 -4.76 -18.51
CA ALA A 95 -2.84 -4.98 -18.67
C ALA A 95 -3.32 -4.71 -20.10
N GLY A 96 -2.73 -3.78 -20.86
CA GLY A 96 -3.27 -3.37 -22.18
C GLY A 96 -4.78 -3.03 -22.17
N GLY A 97 -5.36 -2.79 -20.99
CA GLY A 97 -6.81 -2.66 -20.76
C GLY A 97 -7.65 -3.96 -20.80
N GLN A 98 -7.05 -5.15 -20.96
CA GLN A 98 -7.79 -6.40 -21.11
C GLN A 98 -8.11 -7.07 -19.76
N PRO A 99 -9.39 -7.39 -19.48
CA PRO A 99 -9.76 -8.10 -18.27
C PRO A 99 -9.09 -9.47 -18.20
N VAL A 100 -8.48 -9.82 -17.06
CA VAL A 100 -7.91 -11.16 -16.83
C VAL A 100 -8.97 -12.24 -17.03
N VAL A 101 -10.22 -11.96 -16.63
CA VAL A 101 -11.37 -12.84 -16.86
C VAL A 101 -11.63 -13.07 -18.36
N ALA A 102 -11.45 -12.05 -19.20
CA ALA A 102 -11.56 -12.20 -20.65
C ALA A 102 -10.46 -13.10 -21.21
N LEU A 103 -9.22 -12.97 -20.72
CA LEU A 103 -8.12 -13.87 -21.09
C LEU A 103 -8.39 -15.32 -20.64
N VAL A 104 -8.93 -15.51 -19.43
CA VAL A 104 -9.31 -16.85 -18.93
C VAL A 104 -10.41 -17.45 -19.79
N PHE A 105 -11.48 -16.71 -20.09
CA PHE A 105 -12.54 -17.20 -20.98
C PHE A 105 -12.04 -17.48 -22.40
N LEU A 106 -11.14 -16.64 -22.92
CA LEU A 106 -10.50 -16.87 -24.22
C LEU A 106 -9.70 -18.18 -24.21
N LEU A 107 -8.90 -18.41 -23.16
CA LEU A 107 -8.11 -19.63 -23.01
C LEU A 107 -9.01 -20.87 -22.90
N VAL A 108 -10.06 -20.80 -22.07
CA VAL A 108 -11.06 -21.87 -21.94
C VAL A 108 -11.74 -22.15 -23.28
N GLY A 109 -12.16 -21.09 -23.99
CA GLY A 109 -12.75 -21.21 -25.32
C GLY A 109 -11.80 -21.84 -26.34
N ALA A 110 -10.53 -21.45 -26.33
CA ALA A 110 -9.50 -22.03 -27.19
C ALA A 110 -9.26 -23.51 -26.89
N VAL A 111 -9.19 -23.89 -25.61
CA VAL A 111 -9.07 -25.30 -25.20
C VAL A 111 -10.28 -26.10 -25.66
N ALA A 112 -11.49 -25.58 -25.45
CA ALA A 112 -12.73 -26.23 -25.88
C ALA A 112 -12.78 -26.42 -27.40
N LEU A 113 -12.44 -25.37 -28.17
CA LEU A 113 -12.36 -25.43 -29.63
C LEU A 113 -11.37 -26.49 -30.08
N VAL A 114 -10.12 -26.42 -29.60
CA VAL A 114 -9.06 -27.38 -29.96
C VAL A 114 -9.46 -28.81 -29.60
N SER A 115 -10.16 -29.01 -28.49
CA SER A 115 -10.62 -30.34 -28.06
C SER A 115 -11.77 -30.86 -28.94
N ALA A 116 -12.60 -29.98 -29.51
CA ALA A 116 -13.72 -30.36 -30.35
C ALA A 116 -13.31 -30.70 -31.81
N VAL A 117 -12.20 -30.15 -32.29
CA VAL A 117 -11.63 -30.46 -33.63
C VAL A 117 -10.58 -31.57 -33.63
N ARG A 118 -10.22 -32.11 -32.45
CA ARG A 118 -9.36 -33.30 -32.30
C ARG A 118 -10.21 -34.56 -32.21
#